data_AF-A0A6A6JZ84-F1
#
_entry.id   AF-A0A6A6JZ84-F1
#
_cell.length_a   1.000
_cell.length_b   1.000
_cell.length_c   1.000
_cell.angle_alpha   90.00
_cell.angle_beta   90.00
_cell.angle_gamma   90.00
#
_symmetry.space_group_name_H-M   'P 1'
#
loop_
_entity.id
_entity.type
_entity.pdbx_description
1 polymer ?
#
loop_
_entity_poly.entity_id
_entity_poly.type
_entity_poly.pdbx_seq_one_letter_code
_entity_poly.pdbx_strand_id
1 'polypeptide(L)'
;MDIIEGEAAPEFTIKLEDGTVAPSSSYIGKKNIVLYFYPKDDTPGCTREAEGFRDAHAEFARLDTIIVGVSGDGASSHAGFRKKYQLPFELISDEDSSLSKLYGTWVEKHMFSKSYMGIERSTFLIDKHGTLRRTVVYSRKKPIKIRLYHEEDGIRAGGMVTLNITQAHYVRDVMRAGHGDAVLLFDGTHGEWLCRIAYISKKTVEVEAEKLLRKHVRTRTLVLCFALVKGDTMRNVVRQATEMGVTLFQPMRTEYSSVHDIDPRKCRLWAVEASEQCGRQDVPEVAPVVDFRTLCEFHNSDRQFVLCDETGGGKPPREVLRNNRDVWVIVGPEGGFSNEELRSCEDFCNKISLGPRILRVDTAVVCALAHVNECYAYE
;
A
#
# COMPACT_ATOMS: atom_id res chain seq x y z
N MET A 1 19.91 12.49 14.01
CA MET A 1 19.77 13.40 12.86
C MET A 1 19.16 12.56 11.77
N ASP A 2 18.03 12.98 11.21
CA ASP A 2 17.39 12.22 10.15
C ASP A 2 18.16 12.45 8.85
N ILE A 3 18.44 11.37 8.11
CA ILE A 3 19.12 11.42 6.83
C ILE A 3 18.06 11.65 5.74
N ILE A 4 18.07 12.83 5.13
CA ILE A 4 17.04 13.29 4.20
C ILE A 4 17.62 13.37 2.78
N GLU A 5 16.98 12.71 1.81
CA GLU A 5 17.33 12.84 0.40
C GLU A 5 17.13 14.29 -0.07
N GLY A 6 18.09 14.84 -0.79
CA GLY A 6 18.13 16.22 -1.25
C GLY A 6 18.93 17.17 -0.36
N GLU A 7 19.32 16.75 0.84
CA GLU A 7 20.16 17.54 1.76
C GLU A 7 21.65 17.16 1.68
N ALA A 8 22.51 17.96 2.33
CA ALA A 8 23.93 17.66 2.43
C ALA A 8 24.16 16.36 3.22
N ALA A 9 24.97 15.45 2.68
CA ALA A 9 25.34 14.23 3.38
C ALA A 9 26.25 14.56 4.57
N PRO A 10 26.13 13.87 5.72
CA PRO A 10 27.06 14.03 6.83
C PRO A 10 28.51 13.81 6.39
N GLU A 11 29.44 14.57 6.97
CA GLU A 11 30.85 14.41 6.66
C GLU A 11 31.42 13.18 7.37
N PHE A 12 32.31 12.47 6.68
CA PHE A 12 33.04 11.31 7.20
C PHE A 12 34.45 11.29 6.64
N THR A 13 35.31 10.44 7.18
CA THR A 13 36.69 10.30 6.69
C THR A 13 36.89 8.95 6.02
N ILE A 14 37.68 8.95 4.94
CA ILE A 14 38.05 7.78 4.16
C ILE A 14 39.54 7.61 4.28
N LYS A 15 39.99 6.41 4.66
CA LYS A 15 41.40 6.04 4.59
C LYS A 15 41.73 5.62 3.16
N LEU A 16 42.74 6.24 2.56
CA LEU A 16 43.20 5.96 1.21
C LEU A 16 44.29 4.86 1.21
N GLU A 17 44.59 4.32 0.03
CA GLU A 17 45.57 3.23 -0.15
C GLU A 17 46.97 3.56 0.38
N ASP A 18 47.40 4.82 0.29
CA ASP A 18 48.68 5.31 0.81
C ASP A 18 48.69 5.50 2.34
N GLY A 19 47.58 5.18 3.00
CA GLY A 19 47.38 5.31 4.44
C GLY A 19 46.95 6.70 4.89
N THR A 20 46.83 7.68 3.99
CA THR A 20 46.31 9.00 4.31
C THR A 20 44.82 8.94 4.65
N VAL A 21 44.36 9.88 5.48
CA VAL A 21 42.96 10.03 5.84
C VAL A 21 42.45 11.30 5.18
N ALA A 22 41.46 11.16 4.30
CA ALA A 22 40.86 12.27 3.58
C ALA A 22 39.39 12.43 3.99
N PRO A 23 38.89 13.68 4.17
CA PRO A 23 37.47 13.89 4.40
C PRO A 23 36.67 13.58 3.12
N SER A 24 35.41 13.15 3.27
CA SER A 24 34.50 12.88 2.14
C SER A 24 34.28 14.13 1.27
N SER A 25 34.38 15.32 1.87
CA SER A 25 34.36 16.61 1.17
C SER A 25 35.49 16.78 0.14
N SER A 26 36.61 16.05 0.26
CA SER A 26 37.71 16.09 -0.72
C SER A 26 37.33 15.57 -2.12
N TYR A 27 36.21 14.85 -2.21
CA TYR A 27 35.63 14.33 -3.44
C TYR A 27 34.57 15.26 -4.06
N ILE A 28 34.15 16.31 -3.36
CA ILE A 28 33.24 17.33 -3.90
C ILE A 28 33.86 17.96 -5.15
N GLY A 29 33.05 18.12 -6.19
CA GLY A 29 33.44 18.57 -7.52
C GLY A 29 34.15 17.51 -8.37
N LYS A 30 34.51 16.35 -7.81
CA LYS A 30 35.34 15.33 -8.48
C LYS A 30 34.58 14.03 -8.72
N LYS A 31 34.06 13.41 -7.66
CA LYS A 31 33.45 12.07 -7.70
C LYS A 31 32.15 12.03 -6.88
N ASN A 32 31.21 11.21 -7.34
CA ASN A 32 30.10 10.74 -6.51
C ASN A 32 30.62 9.64 -5.56
N ILE A 33 29.91 9.39 -4.46
CA ILE A 33 30.25 8.35 -3.49
C ILE A 33 29.05 7.43 -3.30
N VAL A 34 29.28 6.13 -3.49
CA VAL A 34 28.41 5.06 -2.97
C VAL A 34 28.97 4.63 -1.64
N LEU A 35 28.31 5.05 -0.55
CA LEU A 35 28.65 4.66 0.81
C LEU A 35 27.69 3.55 1.24
N TYR A 36 28.18 2.33 1.43
CA TYR A 36 27.33 1.21 1.83
C TYR A 36 27.75 0.62 3.17
N PHE A 37 26.76 0.44 4.04
CA PHE A 37 26.90 -0.12 5.38
C PHE A 37 26.51 -1.59 5.36
N TYR A 38 27.30 -2.44 5.98
CA TYR A 38 27.02 -3.87 6.03
C TYR A 38 27.35 -4.47 7.42
N PRO A 39 26.65 -5.55 7.84
CA PRO A 39 26.79 -6.07 9.20
C PRO A 39 28.17 -6.60 9.60
N LYS A 40 28.82 -7.37 8.70
CA LYS A 40 30.06 -8.08 9.02
C LYS A 40 30.77 -8.64 7.79
N ASP A 41 32.09 -8.52 7.75
CA ASP A 41 32.99 -9.16 6.78
C ASP A 41 32.79 -10.69 6.74
N ASP A 42 33.09 -11.31 5.59
CA ASP A 42 33.09 -12.77 5.38
C ASP A 42 31.75 -13.50 5.63
N THR A 43 30.65 -12.78 5.84
CA THR A 43 29.32 -13.39 5.95
C THR A 43 28.64 -13.52 4.58
N PRO A 44 27.86 -14.60 4.30
CA PRO A 44 27.40 -14.91 2.95
C PRO A 44 26.68 -13.76 2.22
N GLY A 45 25.83 -13.00 2.92
CA GLY A 45 25.12 -11.86 2.34
C GLY A 45 26.03 -10.66 2.07
N CYS A 46 26.95 -10.35 2.98
CA CYS A 46 27.89 -9.23 2.80
C CYS A 46 28.94 -9.54 1.73
N THR A 47 29.41 -10.79 1.66
CA THR A 47 30.31 -11.25 0.60
C THR A 47 29.67 -11.05 -0.77
N ARG A 48 28.42 -11.53 -0.97
CA ARG A 48 27.73 -11.36 -2.26
C ARG A 48 27.52 -9.90 -2.65
N GLU A 49 27.21 -9.04 -1.68
CA GLU A 49 27.07 -7.59 -1.94
C GLU A 49 28.42 -6.97 -2.35
N ALA A 50 29.49 -7.24 -1.61
CA ALA A 50 30.83 -6.74 -1.92
C ALA A 50 31.34 -7.23 -3.28
N GLU A 51 31.09 -8.51 -3.62
CA GLU A 51 31.40 -9.06 -4.94
C GLU A 51 30.59 -8.40 -6.05
N GLY A 52 29.30 -8.11 -5.82
CA GLY A 52 28.48 -7.36 -6.76
C GLY A 52 29.05 -5.96 -7.04
N PHE A 53 29.51 -5.25 -6.00
CA PHE A 53 30.19 -3.97 -6.16
C PHE A 53 31.53 -4.09 -6.88
N ARG A 54 32.31 -5.15 -6.62
CA ARG A 54 33.57 -5.43 -7.34
C ARG A 54 33.29 -5.63 -8.82
N ASP A 55 32.34 -6.48 -9.16
CA ASP A 55 32.03 -6.85 -10.53
C ASP A 55 31.48 -5.65 -11.32
N ALA A 56 30.77 -4.73 -10.65
CA ALA A 56 30.27 -3.48 -11.22
C ALA A 56 31.24 -2.29 -11.13
N HIS A 57 32.43 -2.45 -10.51
CA HIS A 57 33.31 -1.33 -10.16
C HIS A 57 33.70 -0.45 -11.36
N ALA A 58 33.95 -1.07 -12.53
CA ALA A 58 34.30 -0.35 -13.75
C ALA A 58 33.16 0.56 -14.27
N GLU A 59 31.90 0.16 -14.05
CA GLU A 59 30.73 0.95 -14.42
C GLU A 59 30.60 2.18 -13.51
N PHE A 60 30.76 2.00 -12.19
CA PHE A 60 30.79 3.12 -11.25
C PHE A 60 31.93 4.09 -11.55
N ALA A 61 33.13 3.59 -11.86
CA ALA A 61 34.27 4.41 -12.21
C ALA A 61 34.00 5.28 -13.46
N ARG A 62 33.34 4.73 -14.48
CA ARG A 62 32.90 5.47 -15.68
C ARG A 62 31.89 6.59 -15.37
N LEU A 63 31.11 6.44 -14.32
CA LEU A 63 30.15 7.43 -13.83
C LEU A 63 30.77 8.38 -12.80
N ASP A 64 32.10 8.47 -12.74
CA ASP A 64 32.83 9.25 -11.74
C ASP A 64 32.40 8.92 -10.31
N THR A 65 32.19 7.65 -10.01
CA THR A 65 31.66 7.22 -8.71
C THR A 65 32.65 6.28 -8.04
N ILE A 66 32.99 6.59 -6.78
CA ILE A 66 33.76 5.69 -5.92
C ILE A 66 32.81 4.88 -5.04
N ILE A 67 33.26 3.71 -4.61
CA ILE A 67 32.54 2.85 -3.66
C ILE A 67 33.32 2.85 -2.36
N VAL A 68 32.61 2.95 -1.23
CA VAL A 68 33.19 2.87 0.12
C VAL A 68 32.28 1.99 0.97
N GLY A 69 32.82 0.90 1.49
CA GLY A 69 32.11 0.02 2.43
C GLY A 69 32.34 0.43 3.88
N VAL A 70 31.37 0.18 4.76
CA VAL A 70 31.47 0.45 6.20
C VAL A 70 30.94 -0.73 7.00
N SER A 71 31.72 -1.25 7.95
CA SER A 71 31.22 -2.17 8.99
C SER A 71 31.92 -1.92 10.33
N GLY A 72 31.45 -2.58 11.38
CA GLY A 72 32.10 -2.55 12.70
C GLY A 72 33.32 -3.47 12.81
N ASP A 73 33.80 -4.05 11.71
CA ASP A 73 34.99 -4.90 11.72
C ASP A 73 36.26 -4.04 11.73
N GLY A 74 37.32 -4.54 12.37
CA GLY A 74 38.60 -3.84 12.47
C GLY A 74 39.40 -3.83 11.16
N ALA A 75 40.39 -2.94 11.07
CA ALA A 75 41.24 -2.78 9.87
C ALA A 75 41.90 -4.09 9.40
N SER A 76 42.28 -4.99 10.32
CA SER A 76 42.86 -6.30 9.96
C SER A 76 41.86 -7.23 9.29
N SER A 77 40.57 -7.18 9.68
CA SER A 77 39.51 -7.95 9.04
C SER A 77 39.29 -7.45 7.61
N HIS A 78 39.14 -6.13 7.45
CA HIS A 78 38.98 -5.49 6.15
C HIS A 78 40.13 -5.80 5.18
N ALA A 79 41.38 -5.76 5.65
CA ALA A 79 42.55 -6.13 4.84
C ALA A 79 42.46 -7.58 4.34
N GLY A 80 42.04 -8.50 5.20
CA GLY A 80 41.78 -9.90 4.84
C GLY A 80 40.63 -10.03 3.83
N PHE A 81 39.51 -9.37 4.09
CA PHE A 81 38.31 -9.40 3.26
C PHE A 81 38.57 -8.85 1.84
N ARG A 82 39.18 -7.66 1.74
CA ARG A 82 39.59 -7.07 0.46
C ARG A 82 40.54 -7.97 -0.32
N LYS A 83 41.57 -8.52 0.35
CA LYS A 83 42.53 -9.41 -0.31
C LYS A 83 41.88 -10.70 -0.80
N LYS A 84 41.03 -11.31 0.02
CA LYS A 84 40.37 -12.59 -0.27
C LYS A 84 39.41 -12.50 -1.45
N TYR A 85 38.61 -11.44 -1.53
CA TYR A 85 37.61 -11.26 -2.59
C TYR A 85 38.03 -10.27 -3.67
N GLN A 86 39.27 -9.76 -3.63
CA GLN A 86 39.84 -8.82 -4.60
C GLN A 86 39.00 -7.55 -4.77
N LEU A 87 38.61 -6.94 -3.65
CA LEU A 87 37.75 -5.75 -3.64
C LEU A 87 38.56 -4.49 -4.03
N PRO A 88 38.22 -3.80 -5.14
CA PRO A 88 38.99 -2.68 -5.68
C PRO A 88 38.66 -1.33 -5.02
N PHE A 89 38.05 -1.35 -3.85
CA PHE A 89 37.54 -0.17 -3.17
C PHE A 89 37.82 -0.21 -1.66
N GLU A 90 37.69 0.95 -1.02
CA GLU A 90 38.03 1.15 0.39
C GLU A 90 36.93 0.65 1.34
N LEU A 91 37.35 0.21 2.53
CA LEU A 91 36.47 -0.20 3.64
C LEU A 91 36.84 0.61 4.89
N ILE A 92 35.85 1.30 5.46
CA ILE A 92 35.97 2.06 6.70
C ILE A 92 35.60 1.16 7.87
N SER A 93 36.53 1.09 8.82
CA SER A 93 36.34 0.42 10.10
C SER A 93 35.62 1.35 11.08
N ASP A 94 34.41 1.00 11.46
CA ASP A 94 33.50 1.76 12.34
C ASP A 94 33.31 1.04 13.68
N GLU A 95 34.42 0.68 14.35
CA GLU A 95 34.42 -0.12 15.59
C GLU A 95 33.62 0.53 16.74
N ASP A 96 33.56 1.86 16.80
CA ASP A 96 32.80 2.62 17.81
C ASP A 96 31.35 2.95 17.38
N SER A 97 30.99 2.52 16.17
CA SER A 97 29.70 2.75 15.52
C SER A 97 29.36 4.23 15.34
N SER A 98 30.33 5.14 15.40
CA SER A 98 30.11 6.57 15.29
C SER A 98 29.55 6.94 13.92
N LEU A 99 30.09 6.36 12.85
CA LEU A 99 29.64 6.62 11.49
C LEU A 99 28.27 5.99 11.23
N SER A 100 28.05 4.76 11.71
CA SER A 100 26.75 4.09 11.63
C SER A 100 25.65 4.85 12.39
N LYS A 101 25.96 5.43 13.55
CA LYS A 101 25.02 6.31 14.28
C LYS A 101 24.76 7.60 13.51
N LEU A 102 25.79 8.20 12.92
CA LEU A 102 25.68 9.43 12.14
C LEU A 102 24.74 9.26 10.94
N TYR A 103 24.82 8.12 10.26
CA TYR A 103 23.96 7.77 9.11
C TYR A 103 22.67 7.04 9.50
N GLY A 104 22.38 6.87 10.78
CA GLY A 104 21.16 6.21 11.26
C GLY A 104 21.07 4.71 10.94
N THR A 105 22.18 4.05 10.65
CA THR A 105 22.23 2.60 10.35
C THR A 105 22.48 1.75 11.59
N TRP A 106 22.84 2.34 12.74
CA TRP A 106 22.97 1.63 14.01
C TRP A 106 21.60 1.38 14.64
N VAL A 107 21.05 0.18 14.47
CA VAL A 107 19.67 -0.15 14.88
C VAL A 107 19.63 -1.33 15.86
N GLU A 108 18.54 -1.40 16.64
CA GLU A 108 18.25 -2.59 17.42
C GLU A 108 17.79 -3.73 16.51
N LYS A 109 18.39 -4.90 16.69
CA LYS A 109 18.09 -6.12 15.96
C LYS A 109 17.64 -7.20 16.94
N HIS A 110 16.66 -7.98 16.53
CA HIS A 110 16.19 -9.11 17.29
C HIS A 110 16.67 -10.43 16.68
N MET A 111 17.22 -11.30 17.51
CA MET A 111 17.48 -12.68 17.17
C MET A 111 16.92 -13.56 18.28
N PHE A 112 15.83 -14.26 17.95
CA PHE A 112 15.01 -15.00 18.92
C PHE A 112 14.50 -14.06 20.04
N SER A 113 14.75 -14.40 21.31
CA SER A 113 14.35 -13.64 22.49
C SER A 113 15.36 -12.56 22.92
N LYS A 114 16.46 -12.36 22.17
CA LYS A 114 17.50 -11.40 22.51
C LYS A 114 17.52 -10.24 21.52
N SER A 115 17.53 -9.02 22.04
CA SER A 115 17.87 -7.84 21.24
C SER A 115 19.36 -7.52 21.38
N TYR A 116 19.93 -7.00 20.30
CA TYR A 116 21.30 -6.52 20.23
C TYR A 116 21.37 -5.38 19.21
N MET A 117 22.29 -4.45 19.39
CA MET A 117 22.52 -3.39 18.40
C MET A 117 23.40 -3.88 17.27
N GLY A 118 23.13 -3.45 16.04
CA GLY A 118 23.95 -3.79 14.89
C GLY A 118 23.69 -2.91 13.68
N ILE A 119 24.64 -2.91 12.74
CA ILE A 119 24.57 -2.11 11.51
C ILE A 119 23.51 -2.68 10.56
N GLU A 120 22.46 -1.91 10.27
CA GLU A 120 21.47 -2.19 9.22
C GLU A 120 22.06 -2.01 7.84
N ARG A 121 21.92 -3.02 6.98
CA ARG A 121 22.44 -2.96 5.62
C ARG A 121 21.77 -1.83 4.86
N SER A 122 22.55 -0.85 4.43
CA SER A 122 22.04 0.37 3.80
C SER A 122 23.05 0.90 2.79
N THR A 123 22.59 1.61 1.76
CA THR A 123 23.45 2.27 0.77
C THR A 123 22.99 3.69 0.55
N PHE A 124 23.95 4.61 0.52
CA PHE A 124 23.74 6.04 0.31
C PHE A 124 24.50 6.47 -0.94
N LEU A 125 23.80 7.13 -1.86
CA LEU A 125 24.41 7.76 -3.04
C LEU A 125 24.56 9.25 -2.79
N ILE A 126 25.80 9.71 -2.70
CA ILE A 126 26.18 11.11 -2.48
C ILE A 126 26.73 11.63 -3.81
N ASP A 127 26.20 12.74 -4.32
CA ASP A 127 26.67 13.30 -5.57
C ASP A 127 27.94 14.15 -5.42
N LYS A 128 28.49 14.61 -6.55
CA LYS A 128 29.65 15.51 -6.61
C LYS A 128 29.44 16.85 -5.87
N HIS A 129 28.23 17.23 -5.48
CA HIS A 129 27.98 18.44 -4.68
C HIS A 129 27.95 18.16 -3.18
N GLY A 130 28.13 16.89 -2.77
CA GLY A 130 27.98 16.45 -1.40
C GLY A 130 26.51 16.28 -0.99
N THR A 131 25.58 16.29 -1.95
CA THR A 131 24.15 16.11 -1.68
C THR A 131 23.80 14.62 -1.69
N LEU A 132 23.04 14.18 -0.70
CA LEU A 132 22.49 12.84 -0.66
C LEU A 132 21.36 12.72 -1.69
N ARG A 133 21.54 11.90 -2.72
CA ARG A 133 20.55 11.72 -3.80
C ARG A 133 19.65 10.52 -3.60
N ARG A 134 20.15 9.49 -2.93
CA ARG A 134 19.40 8.26 -2.73
C ARG A 134 19.84 7.53 -1.47
N THR A 135 18.87 6.98 -0.77
CA THR A 135 19.04 6.06 0.35
C THR A 135 18.32 4.75 0.02
N VAL A 136 19.04 3.64 0.12
CA VAL A 136 18.48 2.29 -0.01
C VAL A 136 18.73 1.56 1.29
N VAL A 137 17.69 1.36 2.10
CA VAL A 137 17.78 0.58 3.34
C VAL A 137 17.31 -0.84 3.05
N TYR A 138 18.23 -1.81 3.11
CA TYR A 138 17.94 -3.23 3.00
C TYR A 138 17.51 -3.79 4.35
N SER A 139 16.56 -3.09 5.01
CA SER A 139 15.93 -3.62 6.20
C SER A 139 15.05 -4.78 5.79
N ARG A 140 15.10 -5.86 6.57
CA ARG A 140 13.91 -6.69 6.72
C ARG A 140 12.89 -5.91 7.55
N LYS A 141 12.46 -4.69 7.16
CA LYS A 141 11.18 -4.17 7.62
C LYS A 141 10.17 -5.16 7.07
N LYS A 142 9.83 -6.13 7.93
CA LYS A 142 8.85 -7.18 7.64
C LYS A 142 7.65 -6.38 7.14
N PRO A 143 7.25 -6.53 5.87
CA PRO A 143 6.10 -5.79 5.36
C PRO A 143 4.96 -6.05 6.34
N ILE A 144 4.28 -5.00 6.79
CA ILE A 144 3.18 -5.19 7.72
C ILE A 144 2.12 -5.97 6.97
N LYS A 145 1.93 -7.24 7.34
CA LYS A 145 1.09 -8.18 6.59
C LYS A 145 -0.36 -8.18 7.06
N ILE A 146 -0.65 -7.45 8.13
CA ILE A 146 -1.93 -7.49 8.84
C ILE A 146 -2.51 -6.08 8.81
N ARG A 147 -3.66 -5.96 8.14
CA ARG A 147 -4.42 -4.72 8.05
C ARG A 147 -5.88 -5.07 8.30
N LEU A 148 -6.49 -4.44 9.30
CA LEU A 148 -7.82 -4.81 9.78
C LEU A 148 -8.73 -3.58 9.88
N TYR A 149 -9.97 -3.75 9.44
CA TYR A 149 -11.03 -2.79 9.73
C TYR A 149 -11.58 -3.04 11.13
N HIS A 150 -11.60 -2.03 11.99
CA HIS A 150 -12.11 -2.12 13.36
C HIS A 150 -13.18 -1.03 13.59
N GLU A 151 -14.40 -1.45 13.94
CA GLU A 151 -15.60 -0.61 13.96
C GLU A 151 -15.84 0.11 15.30
N GLU A 152 -15.16 -0.28 16.39
CA GLU A 152 -15.39 0.32 17.72
C GLU A 152 -14.72 1.71 17.87
N ASP A 153 -15.33 2.55 18.72
CA ASP A 153 -15.01 3.97 18.84
C ASP A 153 -13.57 4.26 19.28
N GLY A 154 -12.81 4.82 18.32
CA GLY A 154 -11.73 5.77 18.57
C GLY A 154 -10.36 5.15 18.77
N ILE A 155 -9.74 4.71 17.68
CA ILE A 155 -8.29 4.46 17.69
C ILE A 155 -7.60 5.82 17.92
N ARG A 156 -6.85 5.91 19.01
CA ARG A 156 -6.14 7.13 19.43
C ARG A 156 -4.72 6.80 19.87
N ALA A 157 -3.83 7.77 19.82
CA ALA A 157 -2.44 7.59 20.22
C ALA A 157 -2.33 7.09 21.67
N GLY A 158 -1.58 6.00 21.88
CA GLY A 158 -1.44 5.30 23.17
C GLY A 158 -2.69 4.55 23.63
N GLY A 159 -3.74 4.48 22.79
CA GLY A 159 -4.97 3.76 23.11
C GLY A 159 -4.79 2.25 22.94
N MET A 160 -5.33 1.48 23.89
CA MET A 160 -5.46 0.03 23.78
C MET A 160 -6.73 -0.34 23.04
N VAL A 161 -6.62 -1.21 22.04
CA VAL A 161 -7.72 -1.72 21.22
C VAL A 161 -7.79 -3.23 21.38
N THR A 162 -8.95 -3.72 21.80
CA THR A 162 -9.20 -5.16 21.90
C THR A 162 -9.75 -5.66 20.56
N LEU A 163 -9.05 -6.57 19.91
CA LEU A 163 -9.51 -7.16 18.66
C LEU A 163 -10.71 -8.07 18.92
N ASN A 164 -11.70 -8.03 18.02
CA ASN A 164 -12.84 -8.95 18.10
C ASN A 164 -12.40 -10.41 17.87
N ILE A 165 -13.27 -11.38 18.17
CA ILE A 165 -12.94 -12.82 18.12
C ILE A 165 -12.36 -13.23 16.76
N THR A 166 -12.95 -12.74 15.66
CA THR A 166 -12.53 -13.06 14.29
C THR A 166 -11.15 -12.47 13.97
N GLN A 167 -10.93 -11.20 14.33
CA GLN A 167 -9.65 -10.51 14.16
C GLN A 167 -8.56 -11.16 15.02
N ALA A 168 -8.85 -11.47 16.28
CA ALA A 168 -7.93 -12.13 17.19
C ALA A 168 -7.50 -13.51 16.66
N HIS A 169 -8.44 -14.31 16.13
CA HIS A 169 -8.14 -15.58 15.47
C HIS A 169 -7.26 -15.37 14.21
N TYR A 170 -7.60 -14.40 13.36
CA TYR A 170 -6.80 -14.11 12.17
C TYR A 170 -5.37 -13.70 12.52
N VAL A 171 -5.18 -12.79 13.47
CA VAL A 171 -3.86 -12.34 13.90
C VAL A 171 -3.04 -13.46 14.55
N ARG A 172 -3.63 -14.20 15.49
CA ARG A 172 -2.93 -15.23 16.28
C ARG A 172 -2.72 -16.53 15.51
N ASP A 173 -3.76 -17.07 14.88
CA ASP A 173 -3.75 -18.45 14.39
C ASP A 173 -3.39 -18.51 12.91
N VAL A 174 -3.94 -17.59 12.11
CA VAL A 174 -3.70 -17.52 10.66
C VAL A 174 -2.36 -16.85 10.37
N MET A 175 -2.17 -15.64 10.89
CA MET A 175 -0.96 -14.84 10.66
C MET A 175 0.19 -15.21 11.60
N ARG A 176 -0.10 -15.94 12.69
CA ARG A 176 0.89 -16.39 13.68
C ARG A 176 1.71 -15.25 14.25
N ALA A 177 1.09 -14.08 14.40
CA ALA A 177 1.71 -12.91 14.98
C ALA A 177 1.84 -13.05 16.50
N GLY A 178 2.88 -12.45 17.07
CA GLY A 178 3.16 -12.46 18.50
C GLY A 178 3.27 -11.07 19.09
N HIS A 179 3.55 -10.99 20.39
CA HIS A 179 3.79 -9.73 21.09
C HIS A 179 4.84 -8.87 20.36
N GLY A 180 4.54 -7.59 20.15
CA GLY A 180 5.38 -6.61 19.46
C GLY A 180 5.26 -6.58 17.92
N ASP A 181 4.62 -7.58 17.30
CA ASP A 181 4.34 -7.54 15.86
C ASP A 181 3.36 -6.41 15.52
N ALA A 182 3.56 -5.82 14.35
CA ALA A 182 2.76 -4.69 13.86
C ALA A 182 1.45 -5.16 13.22
N VAL A 183 0.38 -4.41 13.50
CA VAL A 183 -0.95 -4.55 12.90
C VAL A 183 -1.41 -3.16 12.47
N LEU A 184 -1.89 -3.00 11.25
CA LEU A 184 -2.55 -1.77 10.82
C LEU A 184 -4.04 -1.85 11.15
N LEU A 185 -4.56 -0.83 11.83
CA LEU A 185 -6.00 -0.68 12.07
C LEU A 185 -6.54 0.56 11.36
N PHE A 186 -7.75 0.46 10.82
CA PHE A 186 -8.51 1.59 10.29
C PHE A 186 -9.99 1.41 10.60
N ASP A 187 -10.74 2.52 10.66
CA ASP A 187 -12.12 2.56 11.16
C ASP A 187 -13.07 3.36 10.26
N GLY A 188 -12.62 3.84 9.10
CA GLY A 188 -13.44 4.68 8.23
C GLY A 188 -13.51 6.16 8.61
N THR A 189 -12.94 6.58 9.76
CA THR A 189 -13.16 7.92 10.30
C THR A 189 -11.88 8.63 10.75
N HIS A 190 -11.03 7.98 11.54
CA HIS A 190 -9.84 8.60 12.12
C HIS A 190 -8.57 8.39 11.28
N GLY A 191 -8.61 7.41 10.38
CA GLY A 191 -7.53 7.11 9.43
C GLY A 191 -6.94 5.73 9.67
N GLU A 192 -5.67 5.57 9.31
CA GLU A 192 -4.95 4.32 9.47
C GLU A 192 -3.83 4.45 10.49
N TRP A 193 -3.86 3.55 11.47
CA TRP A 193 -2.98 3.52 12.61
C TRP A 193 -2.02 2.35 12.54
N LEU A 194 -0.76 2.61 12.85
CA LEU A 194 0.20 1.59 13.24
C LEU A 194 -0.07 1.21 14.69
N CYS A 195 -0.41 -0.06 14.88
CA CYS A 195 -0.57 -0.66 16.20
C CYS A 195 0.46 -1.76 16.41
N ARG A 196 0.77 -2.07 17.68
CA ARG A 196 1.55 -3.24 18.07
C ARG A 196 0.79 -4.14 19.01
N ILE A 197 0.97 -5.44 18.86
CA ILE A 197 0.39 -6.43 19.77
C ILE A 197 1.02 -6.27 21.16
N ALA A 198 0.26 -5.72 22.09
CA ALA A 198 0.66 -5.50 23.48
C ALA A 198 0.29 -6.70 24.37
N TYR A 199 -0.79 -7.40 24.03
CA TYR A 199 -1.18 -8.63 24.73
C TYR A 199 -1.75 -9.67 23.77
N ILE A 200 -1.39 -10.94 23.98
CA ILE A 200 -1.89 -12.06 23.19
C ILE A 200 -2.13 -13.28 24.06
N SER A 201 -3.32 -13.86 23.93
CA SER A 201 -3.73 -15.07 24.64
C SER A 201 -4.58 -15.97 23.74
N LYS A 202 -5.02 -17.11 24.29
CA LYS A 202 -5.99 -18.00 23.62
C LYS A 202 -7.38 -17.36 23.42
N LYS A 203 -7.72 -16.30 24.16
CA LYS A 203 -9.07 -15.71 24.13
C LYS A 203 -9.11 -14.31 23.53
N THR A 204 -8.08 -13.51 23.78
CA THR A 204 -8.03 -12.10 23.39
C THR A 204 -6.68 -11.73 22.77
N VAL A 205 -6.70 -10.73 21.91
CA VAL A 205 -5.54 -10.03 21.37
C VAL A 205 -5.80 -8.55 21.56
N GLU A 206 -4.88 -7.86 22.21
CA GLU A 206 -4.96 -6.41 22.42
C GLU A 206 -3.77 -5.75 21.75
N VAL A 207 -4.04 -4.64 21.08
CA VAL A 207 -3.04 -3.86 20.36
C VAL A 207 -3.00 -2.44 20.89
N GLU A 208 -1.81 -1.87 21.01
CA GLU A 208 -1.63 -0.45 21.35
C GLU A 208 -1.44 0.35 20.07
N ALA A 209 -2.19 1.44 19.91
CA ALA A 209 -2.07 2.35 18.77
C ALA A 209 -0.91 3.34 18.97
N GLU A 210 0.21 3.12 18.28
CA GLU A 210 1.43 3.91 18.42
C GLU A 210 1.38 5.21 17.61
N LYS A 211 0.99 5.12 16.34
CA LYS A 211 1.17 6.21 15.39
C LYS A 211 0.10 6.21 14.30
N LEU A 212 -0.50 7.37 14.04
CA LEU A 212 -1.30 7.59 12.85
C LEU A 212 -0.39 7.65 11.62
N LEU A 213 -0.52 6.69 10.70
CA LEU A 213 0.27 6.62 9.46
C LEU A 213 -0.35 7.43 8.34
N ARG A 214 -1.67 7.36 8.20
CA ARG A 214 -2.42 8.08 7.17
C ARG A 214 -3.66 8.70 7.80
N LYS A 215 -3.84 10.02 7.65
CA LYS A 215 -5.10 10.68 8.01
C LYS A 215 -6.21 10.15 7.11
N HIS A 216 -7.44 10.04 7.63
CA HIS A 216 -8.58 9.71 6.79
C HIS A 216 -8.81 10.83 5.76
N VAL A 217 -8.95 10.45 4.50
CA VAL A 217 -9.38 11.34 3.44
C VAL A 217 -10.75 10.86 2.98
N ARG A 218 -11.73 11.76 3.01
CA ARG A 218 -13.09 11.43 2.59
C ARG A 218 -13.08 11.11 1.10
N THR A 219 -13.50 9.90 0.76
CA THR A 219 -13.67 9.46 -0.62
C THR A 219 -14.90 10.15 -1.23
N ARG A 220 -14.79 10.55 -2.51
CA ARG A 220 -15.93 11.06 -3.28
C ARG A 220 -17.02 9.99 -3.36
N THR A 221 -18.28 10.40 -3.26
CA THR A 221 -19.41 9.46 -3.32
C THR A 221 -19.45 8.78 -4.69
N LEU A 222 -19.48 7.45 -4.66
CA LEU A 222 -19.69 6.61 -5.84
C LEU A 222 -20.64 5.48 -5.46
N VAL A 223 -21.82 5.47 -6.09
CA VAL A 223 -22.87 4.50 -5.77
C VAL A 223 -22.98 3.47 -6.88
N LEU A 224 -22.99 2.20 -6.51
CA LEU A 224 -23.29 1.10 -7.43
C LEU A 224 -24.70 0.56 -7.15
N CYS A 225 -25.62 0.84 -8.06
CA CYS A 225 -26.91 0.18 -8.17
C CYS A 225 -26.75 -1.12 -8.98
N PHE A 226 -26.94 -2.29 -8.37
CA PHE A 226 -26.72 -3.56 -9.06
C PHE A 226 -27.90 -4.52 -8.86
N ALA A 227 -28.26 -5.22 -9.95
CA ALA A 227 -29.27 -6.25 -9.90
C ALA A 227 -28.81 -7.45 -9.06
N LEU A 228 -29.75 -8.06 -8.33
CA LEU A 228 -29.42 -9.21 -7.49
C LEU A 228 -29.01 -10.43 -8.33
N VAL A 229 -27.81 -10.97 -8.05
CA VAL A 229 -27.20 -12.14 -8.70
C VAL A 229 -26.83 -13.22 -7.68
N LYS A 230 -26.63 -14.46 -8.15
CA LYS A 230 -26.35 -15.63 -7.28
C LYS A 230 -24.86 -15.84 -7.03
N GLY A 231 -24.57 -16.48 -5.90
CA GLY A 231 -23.30 -17.17 -5.63
C GLY A 231 -22.07 -16.27 -5.76
N ASP A 232 -21.06 -16.77 -6.47
CA ASP A 232 -19.75 -16.12 -6.59
C ASP A 232 -19.79 -14.81 -7.38
N THR A 233 -20.76 -14.64 -8.29
CA THR A 233 -20.94 -13.38 -9.03
C THR A 233 -21.25 -12.22 -8.08
N MET A 234 -22.12 -12.44 -7.07
CA MET A 234 -22.42 -11.43 -6.05
C MET A 234 -21.17 -11.06 -5.25
N ARG A 235 -20.40 -12.07 -4.83
CA ARG A 235 -19.13 -11.86 -4.12
C ARG A 235 -18.16 -11.05 -4.97
N ASN A 236 -18.02 -11.37 -6.25
CA ASN A 236 -17.16 -10.66 -7.18
C ASN A 236 -17.59 -9.21 -7.36
N VAL A 237 -18.89 -8.95 -7.56
CA VAL A 237 -19.44 -7.60 -7.67
C VAL A 237 -19.05 -6.77 -6.44
N VAL A 238 -19.36 -7.26 -5.23
CA VAL A 238 -19.05 -6.51 -3.99
C VAL A 238 -17.54 -6.31 -3.81
N ARG A 239 -16.74 -7.35 -4.01
CA ARG A 239 -15.28 -7.29 -3.85
C ARG A 239 -14.66 -6.30 -4.84
N GLN A 240 -14.93 -6.47 -6.13
CA GLN A 240 -14.34 -5.65 -7.19
C GLN A 240 -14.82 -4.20 -7.13
N ALA A 241 -16.11 -3.96 -6.88
CA ALA A 241 -16.63 -2.61 -6.73
C ALA A 241 -16.02 -1.89 -5.52
N THR A 242 -15.78 -2.61 -4.42
CA THR A 242 -15.05 -2.08 -3.26
C THR A 242 -13.61 -1.71 -3.63
N GLU A 243 -12.91 -2.55 -4.39
CA GLU A 243 -11.56 -2.23 -4.89
C GLU A 243 -11.58 -1.01 -5.82
N MET A 244 -12.66 -0.82 -6.59
CA MET A 244 -12.86 0.26 -7.55
C MET A 244 -13.41 1.56 -6.92
N GLY A 245 -13.49 1.67 -5.59
CA GLY A 245 -13.79 2.94 -4.92
C GLY A 245 -15.28 3.24 -4.69
N VAL A 246 -16.19 2.29 -4.92
CA VAL A 246 -17.61 2.44 -4.53
C VAL A 246 -17.70 2.75 -3.04
N THR A 247 -18.55 3.69 -2.64
CA THR A 247 -18.79 4.08 -1.24
C THR A 247 -20.13 3.59 -0.73
N LEU A 248 -21.08 3.31 -1.62
CA LEU A 248 -22.41 2.79 -1.29
C LEU A 248 -22.84 1.75 -2.33
N PHE A 249 -23.25 0.59 -1.84
CA PHE A 249 -23.94 -0.42 -2.61
C PHE A 249 -25.45 -0.23 -2.46
N GLN A 250 -26.16 -0.08 -3.58
CA GLN A 250 -27.62 -0.04 -3.65
C GLN A 250 -28.13 -1.29 -4.38
N PRO A 251 -28.40 -2.40 -3.69
CA PRO A 251 -28.96 -3.59 -4.31
C PRO A 251 -30.37 -3.29 -4.84
N MET A 252 -30.69 -3.80 -6.02
CA MET A 252 -32.00 -3.59 -6.65
C MET A 252 -32.59 -4.89 -7.19
N ARG A 253 -33.90 -5.07 -6.99
CA ARG A 253 -34.70 -6.07 -7.68
C ARG A 253 -35.05 -5.56 -9.07
N THR A 254 -34.86 -6.41 -10.06
CA THR A 254 -35.29 -6.17 -11.43
C THR A 254 -36.27 -7.27 -11.85
N GLU A 255 -37.03 -7.04 -12.90
CA GLU A 255 -38.05 -7.96 -13.41
C GLU A 255 -37.47 -9.35 -13.74
N TYR A 256 -36.26 -9.38 -14.30
CA TYR A 256 -35.57 -10.62 -14.68
C TYR A 256 -34.57 -11.14 -13.63
N SER A 257 -34.60 -10.60 -12.40
CA SER A 257 -33.77 -11.11 -11.31
C SER A 257 -34.26 -12.48 -10.84
N SER A 258 -33.38 -13.49 -10.87
CA SER A 258 -33.64 -14.82 -10.31
C SER A 258 -33.42 -14.91 -8.79
N VAL A 259 -33.05 -13.79 -8.17
CA VAL A 259 -32.79 -13.59 -6.74
C VAL A 259 -33.58 -12.38 -6.30
N HIS A 260 -34.27 -12.48 -5.16
CA HIS A 260 -35.12 -11.39 -4.66
C HIS A 260 -34.61 -10.75 -3.37
N ASP A 261 -33.57 -11.32 -2.75
CA ASP A 261 -32.98 -10.78 -1.52
C ASP A 261 -31.50 -11.19 -1.37
N ILE A 262 -30.77 -10.49 -0.50
CA ILE A 262 -29.35 -10.74 -0.18
C ILE A 262 -29.12 -10.72 1.33
N ASP A 263 -28.06 -11.39 1.80
CA ASP A 263 -27.61 -11.22 3.19
C ASP A 263 -26.66 -10.01 3.27
N PRO A 264 -27.09 -8.87 3.84
CA PRO A 264 -26.26 -7.68 3.93
C PRO A 264 -25.00 -7.91 4.77
N ARG A 265 -25.02 -8.86 5.73
CA ARG A 265 -23.85 -9.18 6.56
C ARG A 265 -22.76 -9.86 5.74
N LYS A 266 -23.14 -10.73 4.79
CA LYS A 266 -22.17 -11.35 3.86
C LYS A 266 -21.56 -10.30 2.93
N CYS A 267 -22.38 -9.39 2.40
CA CYS A 267 -21.90 -8.31 1.55
C CYS A 267 -20.93 -7.41 2.32
N ARG A 268 -21.29 -7.02 3.56
CA ARG A 268 -20.39 -6.24 4.43
C ARG A 268 -19.09 -6.99 4.70
N LEU A 269 -19.12 -8.30 4.97
CA LEU A 269 -17.90 -9.09 5.17
C LEU A 269 -16.98 -9.05 3.94
N TRP A 270 -17.51 -9.28 2.74
CA TRP A 270 -16.70 -9.20 1.50
C TRP A 270 -16.16 -7.79 1.24
N ALA A 271 -16.94 -6.76 1.57
CA ALA A 271 -16.50 -5.37 1.47
C ALA A 271 -15.38 -5.05 2.48
N VAL A 272 -15.46 -5.56 3.72
CA VAL A 272 -14.40 -5.44 4.72
C VAL A 272 -13.11 -6.11 4.22
N GLU A 273 -13.18 -7.37 3.80
CA GLU A 273 -12.04 -8.13 3.28
C GLU A 273 -11.38 -7.41 2.09
N ALA A 274 -12.19 -6.92 1.14
CA ALA A 274 -11.70 -6.17 -0.01
C ALA A 274 -11.05 -4.85 0.42
N SER A 275 -11.65 -4.14 1.37
CA SER A 275 -11.14 -2.86 1.88
C SER A 275 -9.79 -3.04 2.58
N GLU A 276 -9.67 -4.09 3.41
CA GLU A 276 -8.42 -4.49 4.06
C GLU A 276 -7.31 -4.74 3.05
N GLN A 277 -7.60 -5.47 1.96
CA GLN A 277 -6.63 -5.82 0.92
C GLN A 277 -6.22 -4.65 0.03
N CYS A 278 -7.18 -3.83 -0.44
CA CYS A 278 -6.90 -2.77 -1.41
C CYS A 278 -6.30 -1.51 -0.77
N GLY A 279 -6.30 -1.42 0.56
CA GLY A 279 -5.64 -0.33 1.29
C GLY A 279 -6.49 0.95 1.41
N ARG A 280 -7.77 0.93 1.01
CA ARG A 280 -8.72 2.02 1.29
C ARG A 280 -9.01 2.12 2.80
N GLN A 281 -9.29 3.32 3.28
CA GLN A 281 -9.42 3.62 4.73
C GLN A 281 -10.86 3.59 5.24
N ASP A 282 -11.82 3.22 4.40
CA ASP A 282 -13.24 3.11 4.71
C ASP A 282 -13.79 1.77 4.21
N VAL A 283 -14.99 1.41 4.64
CA VAL A 283 -15.72 0.23 4.14
C VAL A 283 -17.02 0.71 3.53
N PRO A 284 -17.35 0.34 2.28
CA PRO A 284 -18.59 0.78 1.65
C PRO A 284 -19.83 0.32 2.42
N GLU A 285 -20.83 1.19 2.45
CA GLU A 285 -22.14 0.86 3.04
C GLU A 285 -22.94 -0.05 2.09
N VAL A 286 -23.79 -0.91 2.66
CA VAL A 286 -24.72 -1.76 1.89
C VAL A 286 -26.14 -1.35 2.27
N ALA A 287 -26.81 -0.67 1.36
CA ALA A 287 -28.19 -0.21 1.54
C ALA A 287 -29.20 -1.37 1.48
N PRO A 288 -30.41 -1.19 2.03
CA PRO A 288 -31.51 -2.12 1.83
C PRO A 288 -31.84 -2.33 0.35
N VAL A 289 -32.34 -3.51 0.02
CA VAL A 289 -32.80 -3.85 -1.33
C VAL A 289 -34.01 -2.99 -1.71
N VAL A 290 -33.94 -2.32 -2.86
CA VAL A 290 -35.06 -1.55 -3.44
C VAL A 290 -35.59 -2.20 -4.71
N ASP A 291 -36.73 -1.72 -5.21
CA ASP A 291 -37.16 -2.05 -6.57
C ASP A 291 -36.46 -1.12 -7.57
N PHE A 292 -36.07 -1.63 -8.74
CA PHE A 292 -35.46 -0.79 -9.78
C PHE A 292 -36.34 0.42 -10.13
N ARG A 293 -37.66 0.24 -10.19
CA ARG A 293 -38.60 1.29 -10.59
C ARG A 293 -38.71 2.41 -9.54
N THR A 294 -38.28 2.19 -8.30
CA THR A 294 -38.25 3.21 -7.25
C THR A 294 -36.93 3.97 -7.19
N LEU A 295 -35.95 3.66 -8.06
CA LEU A 295 -34.67 4.39 -8.06
C LEU A 295 -34.83 5.89 -8.35
N CYS A 296 -35.88 6.28 -9.07
CA CYS A 296 -36.22 7.68 -9.34
C CYS A 296 -36.41 8.50 -8.06
N GLU A 297 -36.81 7.88 -6.94
CA GLU A 297 -37.01 8.54 -5.65
C GLU A 297 -35.70 9.06 -5.06
N PHE A 298 -34.56 8.49 -5.46
CA PHE A 298 -33.23 8.95 -5.07
C PHE A 298 -32.68 10.04 -6.00
N HIS A 299 -33.43 10.47 -7.02
CA HIS A 299 -32.96 11.48 -7.96
C HIS A 299 -32.93 12.89 -7.34
N ASN A 300 -31.85 13.63 -7.62
CA ASN A 300 -31.74 15.06 -7.35
C ASN A 300 -30.72 15.70 -8.30
N SER A 301 -30.57 17.03 -8.23
CA SER A 301 -29.70 17.82 -9.11
C SER A 301 -28.20 17.50 -9.01
N ASP A 302 -27.78 16.95 -7.87
CA ASP A 302 -26.37 16.72 -7.53
C ASP A 302 -25.93 15.30 -7.91
N ARG A 303 -26.89 14.42 -8.17
CA ARG A 303 -26.67 13.03 -8.55
C ARG A 303 -26.75 12.84 -10.06
N GLN A 304 -25.86 12.02 -10.58
CA GLN A 304 -25.89 11.60 -11.97
C GLN A 304 -26.10 10.09 -12.05
N PHE A 305 -27.29 9.68 -12.49
CA PHE A 305 -27.59 8.28 -12.76
C PHE A 305 -27.13 7.90 -14.16
N VAL A 306 -26.36 6.81 -14.25
CA VAL A 306 -25.90 6.22 -15.50
C VAL A 306 -26.22 4.73 -15.57
N LEU A 307 -26.98 4.32 -16.56
CA LEU A 307 -27.33 2.92 -16.81
C LEU A 307 -26.40 2.33 -17.86
N CYS A 308 -25.80 1.19 -17.53
CA CYS A 308 -24.99 0.42 -18.47
C CYS A 308 -25.90 -0.32 -19.44
N ASP A 309 -26.02 0.19 -20.65
CA ASP A 309 -26.95 -0.28 -21.67
C ASP A 309 -26.31 -1.38 -22.53
N GLU A 310 -26.82 -2.60 -22.36
CA GLU A 310 -26.40 -3.80 -23.09
C GLU A 310 -26.92 -3.85 -24.54
N THR A 311 -27.92 -3.04 -24.89
CA THR A 311 -28.54 -3.02 -26.23
C THR A 311 -27.69 -2.28 -27.25
N GLY A 312 -26.66 -1.56 -26.80
CA GLY A 312 -25.79 -0.74 -27.64
C GLY A 312 -26.35 0.65 -27.96
N GLY A 313 -27.51 1.03 -27.41
CA GLY A 313 -28.12 2.37 -27.57
C GLY A 313 -27.47 3.46 -26.70
N GLY A 314 -26.64 3.09 -25.73
CA GLY A 314 -25.96 4.01 -24.84
C GLY A 314 -24.88 4.86 -25.53
N LYS A 315 -24.65 6.06 -24.98
CA LYS A 315 -23.58 6.96 -25.46
C LYS A 315 -22.22 6.53 -24.91
N PRO A 316 -21.09 6.96 -25.52
CA PRO A 316 -19.77 6.74 -24.95
C PRO A 316 -19.67 7.32 -23.52
N PRO A 317 -19.07 6.61 -22.55
CA PRO A 317 -19.01 7.06 -21.15
C PRO A 317 -18.47 8.48 -20.97
N ARG A 318 -17.41 8.84 -21.71
CA ARG A 318 -16.79 10.17 -21.71
C ARG A 318 -17.71 11.33 -22.12
N GLU A 319 -18.78 11.06 -22.86
CA GLU A 319 -19.75 12.09 -23.29
C GLU A 319 -20.85 12.31 -22.25
N VAL A 320 -21.06 11.31 -21.39
CA VAL A 320 -22.12 11.31 -20.38
C VAL A 320 -21.56 11.70 -19.03
N LEU A 321 -20.51 11.03 -18.58
CA LEU A 321 -19.90 11.26 -17.27
C LEU A 321 -19.30 12.67 -17.21
N ARG A 322 -19.71 13.43 -16.18
CA ARG A 322 -19.26 14.81 -15.97
C ARG A 322 -18.62 14.95 -14.59
N ASN A 323 -17.61 15.80 -14.49
CA ASN A 323 -16.70 15.83 -13.35
C ASN A 323 -17.27 16.42 -12.03
N ASN A 324 -18.52 16.90 -11.98
CA ASN A 324 -19.01 17.66 -10.80
C ASN A 324 -20.21 17.03 -10.05
N ARG A 325 -20.58 15.77 -10.32
CA ARG A 325 -21.73 15.12 -9.68
C ARG A 325 -21.37 13.82 -8.98
N ASP A 326 -22.18 13.43 -8.01
CA ASP A 326 -22.10 12.09 -7.40
C ASP A 326 -22.67 11.08 -8.38
N VAL A 327 -21.83 10.17 -8.87
CA VAL A 327 -22.23 9.20 -9.89
C VAL A 327 -22.89 7.98 -9.26
N TRP A 328 -24.06 7.63 -9.80
CA TRP A 328 -24.83 6.43 -9.50
C TRP A 328 -24.82 5.53 -10.73
N VAL A 329 -24.01 4.46 -10.68
CA VAL A 329 -23.87 3.50 -11.77
C VAL A 329 -24.90 2.41 -11.61
N ILE A 330 -25.70 2.16 -12.63
CA ILE A 330 -26.72 1.11 -12.67
C ILE A 330 -26.25 -0.03 -13.58
N VAL A 331 -26.19 -1.24 -13.04
CA VAL A 331 -25.86 -2.48 -13.76
C VAL A 331 -26.95 -3.52 -13.57
N GLY A 332 -27.54 -3.96 -14.69
CA GLY A 332 -28.64 -4.94 -14.73
C GLY A 332 -28.23 -6.40 -14.51
N PRO A 333 -29.20 -7.33 -14.49
CA PRO A 333 -28.94 -8.76 -14.39
C PRO A 333 -28.45 -9.32 -15.74
N GLU A 334 -28.09 -10.62 -15.76
CA GLU A 334 -27.70 -11.31 -17.01
C GLU A 334 -28.80 -11.29 -18.09
N GLY A 335 -30.07 -11.21 -17.69
CA GLY A 335 -31.22 -11.15 -18.59
C GLY A 335 -31.53 -9.75 -19.13
N GLY A 336 -30.75 -8.73 -18.77
CA GLY A 336 -31.03 -7.34 -19.14
C GLY A 336 -32.21 -6.74 -18.38
N PHE A 337 -32.67 -5.57 -18.85
CA PHE A 337 -33.85 -4.88 -18.31
C PHE A 337 -35.08 -5.09 -19.19
N SER A 338 -36.27 -5.06 -18.60
CA SER A 338 -37.51 -5.06 -19.36
C SER A 338 -37.75 -3.69 -20.04
N ASN A 339 -38.58 -3.67 -21.08
CA ASN A 339 -38.95 -2.41 -21.74
C ASN A 339 -39.64 -1.42 -20.80
N GLU A 340 -40.37 -1.91 -19.80
CA GLU A 340 -41.04 -1.08 -18.81
C GLU A 340 -40.03 -0.47 -17.82
N GLU A 341 -39.03 -1.24 -17.42
CA GLU A 341 -37.90 -0.75 -16.62
C GLU A 341 -37.09 0.31 -17.38
N LEU A 342 -36.71 0.04 -18.63
CA LEU A 342 -35.95 1.02 -19.42
C LEU A 342 -36.73 2.35 -19.58
N ARG A 343 -38.05 2.30 -19.76
CA ARG A 343 -38.91 3.49 -19.80
C ARG A 343 -39.00 4.21 -18.47
N SER A 344 -39.04 3.49 -17.35
CA SER A 344 -39.20 4.13 -16.03
C SER A 344 -37.98 4.96 -15.61
N CYS A 345 -36.81 4.71 -16.22
CA CYS A 345 -35.58 5.47 -15.95
C CYS A 345 -35.20 6.55 -16.96
N GLU A 346 -35.92 6.66 -18.09
CA GLU A 346 -35.54 7.57 -19.19
C GLU A 346 -35.45 9.04 -18.79
N ASP A 347 -36.29 9.48 -17.84
CA ASP A 347 -36.37 10.89 -17.44
C ASP A 347 -35.22 11.34 -16.52
N PHE A 348 -34.56 10.41 -15.82
CA PHE A 348 -33.57 10.74 -14.80
C PHE A 348 -32.20 10.05 -14.99
N CYS A 349 -32.13 9.07 -15.89
CA CYS A 349 -30.94 8.26 -16.10
C CYS A 349 -30.38 8.43 -17.52
N ASN A 350 -29.08 8.62 -17.63
CA ASN A 350 -28.40 8.59 -18.93
C ASN A 350 -27.94 7.15 -19.23
N LYS A 351 -27.99 6.73 -20.49
CA LYS A 351 -27.50 5.41 -20.92
C LYS A 351 -26.05 5.51 -21.41
N ILE A 352 -25.18 4.65 -20.93
CA ILE A 352 -23.80 4.50 -21.37
C ILE A 352 -23.57 3.14 -22.03
N SER A 353 -22.77 3.11 -23.10
CA SER A 353 -22.31 1.87 -23.72
C SER A 353 -20.94 1.47 -23.16
N LEU A 354 -20.77 0.18 -22.84
CA LEU A 354 -19.48 -0.40 -22.42
C LEU A 354 -18.75 -1.11 -23.57
N GLY A 355 -19.12 -0.79 -24.80
CA GLY A 355 -18.59 -1.38 -26.01
C GLY A 355 -19.52 -2.41 -26.66
N PRO A 356 -19.08 -3.03 -27.77
CA PRO A 356 -19.96 -3.83 -28.63
C PRO A 356 -20.16 -5.29 -28.15
N ARG A 357 -19.58 -5.67 -27.01
CA ARG A 357 -19.62 -7.04 -26.49
C ARG A 357 -20.52 -7.08 -25.27
N ILE A 358 -21.36 -8.11 -25.18
CA ILE A 358 -22.14 -8.39 -23.98
C ILE A 358 -21.17 -8.83 -22.87
N LEU A 359 -21.16 -8.07 -21.78
CA LEU A 359 -20.32 -8.33 -20.62
C LEU A 359 -21.12 -9.10 -19.56
N ARG A 360 -20.44 -9.96 -18.79
CA ARG A 360 -21.01 -10.51 -17.56
C ARG A 360 -21.20 -9.39 -16.53
N VAL A 361 -22.13 -9.57 -15.59
CA VAL A 361 -22.50 -8.54 -14.59
C VAL A 361 -21.27 -8.02 -13.83
N ASP A 362 -20.43 -8.90 -13.30
CA ASP A 362 -19.21 -8.52 -12.56
C ASP A 362 -18.19 -7.77 -13.46
N THR A 363 -18.05 -8.21 -14.71
CA THR A 363 -17.20 -7.54 -15.70
C THR A 363 -17.74 -6.15 -16.07
N ALA A 364 -19.06 -6.01 -16.26
CA ALA A 364 -19.71 -4.75 -16.55
C ALA A 364 -19.52 -3.74 -15.40
N VAL A 365 -19.63 -4.20 -14.15
CA VAL A 365 -19.34 -3.40 -12.96
C VAL A 365 -17.93 -2.82 -13.00
N VAL A 366 -16.92 -3.66 -13.23
CA VAL A 366 -15.52 -3.19 -13.29
C VAL A 366 -15.30 -2.21 -14.44
N CYS A 367 -15.81 -2.52 -15.63
CA CYS A 367 -15.68 -1.65 -16.79
C CYS A 367 -16.34 -0.28 -16.58
N ALA A 368 -17.56 -0.25 -16.03
CA ALA A 368 -18.27 0.99 -15.77
C ALA A 368 -17.54 1.84 -14.72
N LEU A 369 -17.14 1.23 -13.59
CA LEU A 369 -16.45 1.95 -12.52
C LEU A 369 -15.07 2.45 -12.95
N ALA A 370 -14.37 1.73 -13.84
CA ALA A 370 -13.11 2.19 -14.41
C ALA A 370 -13.28 3.52 -15.18
N HIS A 371 -14.35 3.64 -15.99
CA HIS A 371 -14.65 4.89 -16.68
C HIS A 371 -15.04 6.02 -15.73
N VAL A 372 -15.75 5.72 -14.64
CA VAL A 372 -16.06 6.74 -13.61
C VAL A 372 -14.79 7.22 -12.92
N ASN A 373 -13.91 6.29 -12.52
CA ASN A 373 -12.63 6.63 -11.88
C ASN A 373 -11.70 7.40 -12.81
N GLU A 374 -11.68 7.07 -14.10
CA GLU A 374 -10.97 7.87 -15.11
C GLU A 374 -11.48 9.31 -15.11
N CYS A 375 -12.79 9.54 -15.05
CA CYS A 375 -13.35 10.89 -14.97
C CYS A 375 -13.00 11.61 -13.66
N TYR A 376 -12.97 10.87 -12.53
CA TYR A 376 -12.60 11.42 -11.22
C TYR A 376 -11.10 11.75 -11.09
N ALA A 377 -10.22 11.08 -11.84
CA ALA A 377 -8.77 11.24 -11.73
C ALA A 377 -8.19 12.50 -12.42
N TYR A 378 -9.00 13.24 -13.19
CA TYR A 378 -8.58 14.49 -13.86
C TYR A 378 -8.80 15.75 -13.00
N GLU A 379 -8.84 15.60 -11.67
CA GLU A 379 -8.81 16.64 -10.64
C GLU A 379 -7.74 16.31 -9.60
#